data_AF-A0AAW8YGG7-F1
#
_entry.id   AF-A0AAW8YGG7-F1
#
_cell.length_a   1.000
_cell.length_b   1.000
_cell.length_c   1.000
_cell.angle_alpha   90.00
_cell.angle_beta   90.00
_cell.angle_gamma   90.00
#
_symmetry.space_group_name_H-M   'P 1'
#
loop_
_entity.id
_entity.type
_entity.pdbx_description
1 polymer ?
#
loop_
_entity_poly.entity_id
_entity_poly.type
_entity_poly.pdbx_seq_one_letter_code
_entity_poly.pdbx_strand_id
1 'polypeptide(L)'
;MLKIGEFRKLICDKIWFWQLADRDVPWDRGVLYLGGNADDKVGFTSFIFKKDGSIIVPTKVGFIPPEGHYWDFDEETQQLLFYDQDRNQVNSATLVDHGMYGANEIVLSGGGSVLINFPNFDLGEERPFSHNFFFVPRSNFKISLQRTLARKGYDTYQVGEDATLIPYLNAIYECLIKHPEAQNIIISQNGEIIDDFFGEAGACLLIANNNGVPRLNYLAGSRDLMLELLIAILSENNKRELNPEDHRTEEEMIEQVITVRFADRYELK
;
A
#
# COMPACT_ATOMS: atom_id res chain seq x y z
N MET A 1 -22.15 15.59 3.02
CA MET A 1 -21.65 16.89 2.53
C MET A 1 -20.63 17.36 3.54
N LEU A 2 -19.36 17.45 3.12
CA LEU A 2 -18.24 17.77 3.99
C LEU A 2 -18.32 19.24 4.41
N LYS A 3 -17.98 19.51 5.67
CA LYS A 3 -17.70 20.87 6.15
C LYS A 3 -16.25 21.24 5.93
N ILE A 4 -15.93 22.53 5.79
CA ILE A 4 -14.55 23.00 5.55
C ILE A 4 -13.58 22.52 6.63
N GLY A 5 -14.04 22.37 7.87
CA GLY A 5 -13.25 21.82 8.98
C GLY A 5 -12.86 20.35 8.77
N GLU A 6 -13.75 19.54 8.19
CA GLU A 6 -13.49 18.13 7.85
C GLU A 6 -12.63 18.04 6.60
N PHE A 7 -12.91 18.85 5.59
CA PHE A 7 -12.14 18.93 4.36
C PHE A 7 -10.68 19.32 4.61
N ARG A 8 -10.42 20.28 5.52
CA ARG A 8 -9.06 20.63 5.97
C ARG A 8 -8.27 19.44 6.51
N LYS A 9 -8.91 18.51 7.22
CA LYS A 9 -8.24 17.29 7.73
C LYS A 9 -7.84 16.36 6.58
N LEU A 10 -8.58 16.38 5.48
CA LEU A 10 -8.32 15.53 4.33
C LEU A 10 -7.15 16.03 3.48
N ILE A 11 -6.97 17.35 3.31
CA ILE A 11 -6.01 17.88 2.33
C ILE A 11 -4.84 18.68 2.92
N CYS A 12 -4.99 19.29 4.10
CA CYS A 12 -3.96 20.19 4.63
C CYS A 12 -2.77 19.45 5.22
N ASP A 13 -1.61 20.11 5.15
CA ASP A 13 -0.34 19.63 5.73
C ASP A 13 0.15 18.29 5.13
N LYS A 14 -0.27 18.03 3.89
CA LYS A 14 0.11 16.86 3.07
C LYS A 14 0.85 17.30 1.81
N ILE A 15 1.65 16.39 1.24
CA ILE A 15 2.32 16.63 -0.04
C ILE A 15 1.45 16.10 -1.17
N TRP A 16 1.06 17.00 -2.07
CA TRP A 16 0.29 16.68 -3.27
C TRP A 16 1.16 16.86 -4.51
N PHE A 17 1.38 15.79 -5.26
CA PHE A 17 2.16 15.81 -6.50
C PHE A 17 1.26 16.20 -7.67
N TRP A 18 1.66 17.23 -8.44
CA TRP A 18 0.97 17.56 -9.68
C TRP A 18 1.40 16.59 -10.79
N GLN A 19 0.43 15.84 -11.30
CA GLN A 19 0.60 14.99 -12.48
C GLN A 19 -0.27 15.47 -13.62
N LEU A 20 0.29 15.42 -14.83
CA LEU A 20 -0.49 15.61 -16.04
C LEU A 20 -1.19 14.30 -16.35
N ALA A 21 -2.51 14.35 -16.52
CA ALA A 21 -3.31 13.20 -16.86
C ALA A 21 -3.62 13.27 -18.37
N ASP A 22 -3.14 12.29 -19.13
CA ASP A 22 -3.66 12.04 -20.47
C ASP A 22 -5.03 11.35 -20.34
N ARG A 23 -6.06 11.91 -20.97
CA ARG A 23 -7.43 11.36 -20.93
C ARG A 23 -7.53 10.04 -21.69
N ASP A 24 -6.64 9.80 -22.66
CA ASP A 24 -6.68 8.63 -23.54
C ASP A 24 -5.82 7.47 -23.01
N VAL A 25 -4.89 7.74 -22.08
CA VAL A 25 -4.05 6.74 -21.44
C VAL A 25 -3.93 7.00 -19.92
N PRO A 26 -4.93 6.60 -19.11
CA PRO A 26 -4.97 6.87 -17.67
C PRO A 26 -3.76 6.35 -16.88
N TRP A 27 -3.02 5.41 -17.47
CA TRP A 27 -1.86 4.72 -16.92
C TRP A 27 -0.52 5.43 -17.19
N ASP A 28 -0.50 6.41 -18.11
CA ASP A 28 0.71 7.14 -18.52
C ASP A 28 0.74 8.55 -17.90
N ARG A 29 0.55 8.60 -16.58
CA ARG A 29 0.58 9.86 -15.81
C ARG A 29 2.03 10.26 -15.53
N GLY A 30 2.49 11.30 -16.22
CA GLY A 30 3.79 11.91 -15.96
C GLY A 30 3.70 12.91 -14.81
N VAL A 31 4.57 12.78 -13.80
CA VAL A 31 4.80 13.87 -12.86
C VAL A 31 5.45 15.02 -13.62
N LEU A 32 4.98 16.26 -13.42
CA LEU A 32 5.63 17.43 -14.03
C LEU A 32 7.05 17.56 -13.47
N TYR A 33 8.02 17.06 -14.24
CA TYR A 33 9.44 17.06 -13.92
C TYR A 33 10.01 18.44 -14.23
N LEU A 34 10.53 19.12 -13.20
CA LEU A 34 11.06 20.47 -13.33
C LEU A 34 12.59 20.51 -13.46
N GLY A 35 13.24 19.35 -13.67
CA GLY A 35 14.69 19.23 -13.75
C GLY A 35 15.36 18.66 -12.50
N GLY A 36 16.65 18.36 -12.65
CA GLY A 36 17.57 17.90 -11.60
C GLY A 36 19.00 17.94 -12.15
N ASN A 37 19.98 18.26 -11.30
CA ASN A 37 21.39 18.19 -11.67
C ASN A 37 22.05 17.05 -10.89
N ALA A 38 23.22 16.56 -11.33
CA ALA A 38 23.86 15.36 -10.78
C ALA A 38 24.06 15.38 -9.25
N ASP A 39 24.15 16.56 -8.64
CA ASP A 39 24.36 16.76 -7.21
C ASP A 39 23.09 17.15 -6.42
N ASP A 40 21.97 17.41 -7.10
CA ASP A 40 20.78 17.98 -6.48
C ASP A 40 19.50 17.22 -6.84
N LYS A 41 18.87 16.70 -5.78
CA LYS A 41 17.66 15.88 -5.74
C LYS A 41 16.61 16.28 -6.79
N VAL A 42 16.02 15.27 -7.43
CA VAL A 42 14.95 15.37 -8.43
C VAL A 42 13.84 16.35 -7.99
N GLY A 43 13.52 17.34 -8.83
CA GLY A 43 12.46 18.32 -8.60
C GLY A 43 11.15 17.94 -9.27
N PHE A 44 10.10 17.74 -8.47
CA PHE A 44 8.71 17.56 -8.93
C PHE A 44 7.87 18.76 -8.48
N THR A 45 6.85 19.13 -9.26
CA THR A 45 5.86 20.12 -8.82
C THR A 45 4.99 19.51 -7.74
N SER A 46 4.98 20.11 -6.54
CA SER A 46 4.18 19.66 -5.42
C SER A 46 3.51 20.82 -4.68
N PHE A 47 2.41 20.52 -4.00
CA PHE A 47 1.51 21.47 -3.36
C PHE A 47 1.34 21.04 -1.91
N ILE A 48 1.44 22.00 -0.99
CA ILE A 48 1.13 21.80 0.43
C ILE A 48 0.07 22.82 0.81
N PHE A 49 -1.16 22.35 0.98
CA PHE A 49 -2.29 23.17 1.42
C PHE A 49 -2.16 23.50 2.91
N LYS A 50 -2.31 24.78 3.26
CA LYS A 50 -2.31 25.24 4.65
C LYS A 50 -3.70 25.56 5.14
N LYS A 51 -3.91 25.38 6.44
CA LYS A 51 -5.22 25.59 7.10
C LYS A 51 -5.72 27.03 7.03
N ASP A 52 -4.84 27.98 6.77
CA ASP A 52 -5.14 29.40 6.59
C ASP A 52 -5.58 29.76 5.15
N GLY A 53 -5.65 28.78 4.25
CA GLY A 53 -6.02 28.99 2.85
C GLY A 53 -4.84 29.32 1.94
N SER A 54 -3.60 29.35 2.44
CA SER A 54 -2.41 29.47 1.58
C SER A 54 -1.94 28.13 1.04
N ILE A 55 -1.20 28.16 -0.08
CA ILE A 55 -0.53 27.01 -0.67
C ILE A 55 0.98 27.28 -0.66
N ILE A 56 1.75 26.27 -0.24
CA ILE A 56 3.20 26.27 -0.39
C ILE A 56 3.54 25.36 -1.57
N VAL A 57 4.30 25.89 -2.53
CA VAL A 57 4.89 25.12 -3.64
C VAL A 57 6.40 25.02 -3.35
N PRO A 58 6.89 23.91 -2.77
CA PRO A 58 8.30 23.74 -2.42
C PRO A 58 9.13 23.44 -3.67
N THR A 59 9.36 24.45 -4.49
CA THR A 59 10.14 24.38 -5.72
C THR A 59 11.45 25.15 -5.58
N LYS A 60 12.56 24.58 -6.10
CA LYS A 60 13.82 25.32 -6.29
C LYS A 60 13.82 26.17 -7.56
N VAL A 61 12.80 26.00 -8.40
CA VAL A 61 12.66 26.67 -9.70
C VAL A 61 11.65 27.81 -9.52
N GLY A 62 11.98 29.01 -9.99
CA GLY A 62 11.19 30.24 -9.76
C GLY A 62 9.81 30.29 -10.44
N PHE A 63 9.24 29.15 -10.81
CA PHE A 63 7.92 29.02 -11.39
C PHE A 63 6.93 28.50 -10.34
N ILE A 64 5.89 29.29 -10.08
CA ILE A 64 4.73 28.89 -9.28
C ILE A 64 3.51 28.99 -10.21
N PRO A 65 2.75 27.90 -10.44
CA PRO A 65 1.54 27.97 -11.26
C PRO A 65 0.47 28.85 -10.59
N PRO A 66 -0.50 29.41 -11.34
CA PRO A 66 -1.57 30.25 -10.79
C PRO A 66 -2.36 29.58 -9.66
N GLU A 67 -2.53 28.25 -9.71
CA GLU A 67 -3.19 27.46 -8.68
C GLU A 67 -2.35 27.32 -7.39
N GLY A 68 -1.08 27.72 -7.40
CA GLY A 68 -0.12 27.51 -6.33
C GLY A 68 -0.12 28.55 -5.22
N HIS A 69 -1.12 29.43 -5.13
CA HIS A 69 -1.12 30.56 -4.19
C HIS A 69 -2.13 30.40 -3.05
N TYR A 70 -3.43 30.35 -3.35
CA TYR A 70 -4.46 30.22 -2.33
C TYR A 70 -5.55 29.23 -2.72
N TRP A 71 -6.24 28.74 -1.69
CA TRP A 71 -7.37 27.85 -1.85
C TRP A 71 -8.51 28.17 -0.89
N ASP A 72 -9.72 27.76 -1.27
CA ASP A 72 -10.89 27.71 -0.40
C ASP A 72 -11.75 26.48 -0.73
N PHE A 73 -12.70 26.14 0.12
CA PHE A 73 -13.63 25.04 -0.11
C PHE A 73 -15.07 25.55 -0.09
N ASP A 74 -15.74 25.44 -1.25
CA ASP A 74 -17.16 25.72 -1.37
C ASP A 74 -17.96 24.52 -0.85
N GLU A 75 -18.58 24.69 0.32
CA GLU A 75 -19.39 23.65 0.95
C GLU A 75 -20.67 23.34 0.17
N GLU A 76 -21.23 24.28 -0.60
CA GLU A 76 -22.48 24.05 -1.34
C GLU A 76 -22.23 23.18 -2.56
N THR A 77 -21.18 23.50 -3.32
CA THR A 77 -20.83 22.77 -4.54
C THR A 77 -19.85 21.61 -4.31
N GLN A 78 -19.30 21.50 -3.10
CA GLN A 78 -18.26 20.52 -2.72
C GLN A 78 -17.00 20.64 -3.60
N GLN A 79 -16.60 21.87 -3.93
CA GLN A 79 -15.46 22.15 -4.79
C GLN A 79 -14.31 22.79 -4.02
N LEU A 80 -13.10 22.34 -4.31
CA LEU A 80 -11.86 23.04 -3.97
C LEU A 80 -11.65 24.15 -5.00
N LEU A 81 -11.59 25.40 -4.54
CA LEU A 81 -11.38 26.57 -5.39
C LEU A 81 -9.93 27.04 -5.27
N PHE A 82 -9.31 27.39 -6.39
CA PHE A 82 -7.95 27.91 -6.45
C PHE A 82 -7.95 29.37 -6.85
N TYR A 83 -7.11 30.16 -6.19
CA TYR A 83 -6.96 31.58 -6.48
C TYR A 83 -5.48 31.93 -6.73
N ASP A 84 -5.26 32.85 -7.66
CA ASP A 84 -3.94 33.40 -7.96
C ASP A 84 -3.42 34.35 -6.87
N GLN A 85 -2.23 34.92 -7.08
CA GLN A 85 -1.62 35.88 -6.16
C GLN A 85 -2.50 37.12 -5.89
N ASP A 86 -3.33 37.52 -6.86
CA ASP A 86 -4.22 38.68 -6.81
C ASP A 86 -5.63 38.32 -6.29
N ARG A 87 -5.84 37.08 -5.83
CA ARG A 87 -7.11 36.55 -5.32
C ARG A 87 -8.21 36.41 -6.38
N ASN A 88 -7.86 36.32 -7.67
CA ASN A 88 -8.82 35.93 -8.69
C ASN A 88 -8.95 34.41 -8.71
N GLN A 89 -10.19 33.90 -8.80
CA GLN A 89 -10.41 32.46 -8.94
C GLN A 89 -9.91 32.01 -10.32
N VAL A 90 -8.96 31.07 -10.34
CA VAL A 90 -8.30 30.59 -11.57
C VAL A 90 -8.64 29.16 -11.92
N ASN A 91 -9.03 28.34 -10.94
CA ASN A 91 -9.39 26.95 -11.17
C ASN A 91 -10.32 26.41 -10.07
N SER A 92 -10.86 25.23 -10.31
CA SER A 92 -11.60 24.43 -9.33
C SER A 92 -11.20 22.97 -9.44
N ALA A 93 -11.43 22.20 -8.38
CA ALA A 93 -11.18 20.78 -8.36
C ALA A 93 -12.16 20.05 -7.45
N THR A 94 -12.21 18.73 -7.61
CA THR A 94 -13.02 17.85 -6.76
C THR A 94 -12.13 16.78 -6.16
N LEU A 95 -12.30 16.56 -4.85
CA LEU A 95 -11.69 15.42 -4.16
C LEU A 95 -12.44 14.14 -4.57
N VAL A 96 -11.72 13.14 -5.01
CA VAL A 96 -12.29 11.86 -5.45
C VAL A 96 -12.35 10.90 -4.26
N ASP A 97 -13.47 10.21 -4.08
CA ASP A 97 -13.67 9.25 -2.99
C ASP A 97 -12.71 8.06 -3.08
N HIS A 98 -12.33 7.65 -4.29
CA HIS A 98 -11.40 6.57 -4.58
C HIS A 98 -10.40 6.99 -5.66
N GLY A 99 -9.22 7.46 -5.25
CA GLY A 99 -8.13 7.75 -6.17
C GLY A 99 -7.44 6.49 -6.67
N MET A 100 -6.65 6.63 -7.72
CA MET A 100 -5.87 5.53 -8.29
C MET A 100 -4.89 4.95 -7.24
N TYR A 101 -4.79 3.62 -7.14
CA TYR A 101 -3.77 2.94 -6.31
C TYR A 101 -3.80 3.30 -4.80
N GLY A 102 -4.99 3.51 -4.23
CA GLY A 102 -5.15 3.86 -2.81
C GLY A 102 -4.61 5.25 -2.44
N ALA A 103 -4.24 6.06 -3.43
CA ALA A 103 -3.87 7.46 -3.23
C ALA A 103 -5.12 8.32 -3.05
N ASN A 104 -4.97 9.44 -2.36
CA ASN A 104 -5.95 10.52 -2.42
C ASN A 104 -5.75 11.30 -3.73
N GLU A 105 -6.85 11.64 -4.39
CA GLU A 105 -6.80 12.28 -5.70
C GLU A 105 -7.72 13.50 -5.73
N ILE A 106 -7.18 14.61 -6.23
CA ILE A 106 -7.91 15.84 -6.49
C ILE A 106 -7.83 16.10 -7.99
N VAL A 107 -8.99 16.12 -8.65
CA VAL A 107 -9.09 16.28 -10.10
C VAL A 107 -9.44 17.72 -10.43
N LEU A 108 -8.55 18.40 -11.16
CA LEU A 108 -8.77 19.77 -11.63
C LEU A 108 -9.85 19.80 -12.72
N SER A 109 -10.75 20.78 -12.69
CA SER A 109 -11.93 20.85 -13.56
C SER A 109 -11.61 20.96 -15.06
N GLY A 110 -10.38 21.36 -15.43
CA GLY A 110 -9.88 21.29 -16.82
C GLY A 110 -9.65 19.87 -17.36
N GLY A 111 -9.61 18.86 -16.47
CA GLY A 111 -9.56 17.43 -16.79
C GLY A 111 -8.30 16.96 -17.53
N GLY A 112 -7.18 17.66 -17.38
CA GLY A 112 -5.86 17.23 -17.89
C GLY A 112 -4.78 17.21 -16.80
N SER A 113 -5.17 17.37 -15.54
CA SER A 113 -4.24 17.45 -14.41
C SER A 113 -4.90 16.94 -13.15
N VAL A 114 -4.10 16.25 -12.34
CA VAL A 114 -4.51 15.69 -11.06
C VAL A 114 -3.45 15.99 -10.01
N LEU A 115 -3.89 16.25 -8.80
CA LEU A 115 -3.03 16.30 -7.63
C LEU A 115 -3.18 14.95 -6.92
N ILE A 116 -2.05 14.25 -6.77
CA ILE A 116 -1.99 12.94 -6.15
C ILE A 116 -1.27 13.05 -4.82
N ASN A 117 -1.91 12.59 -3.76
CA ASN A 117 -1.29 12.42 -2.47
C ASN A 117 -1.23 10.93 -2.14
N PHE A 118 -0.01 10.41 -1.99
CA PHE A 118 0.16 9.09 -1.37
C PHE A 118 0.35 9.34 0.13
N PRO A 119 -0.56 8.85 0.99
CA PRO A 119 -0.47 9.06 2.44
C PRO A 119 0.90 8.69 3.03
N ASN A 120 1.60 7.75 2.39
CA ASN A 120 2.94 7.30 2.76
C ASN A 120 4.04 8.39 2.69
N PHE A 121 3.77 9.53 2.04
CA PHE A 121 4.69 10.68 1.93
C PHE A 121 4.23 11.93 2.72
N ASP A 122 3.20 11.82 3.56
CA ASP A 122 2.71 12.96 4.36
C ASP A 122 3.73 13.43 5.40
N LEU A 123 3.71 14.74 5.69
CA LEU A 123 4.66 15.43 6.59
C LEU A 123 4.27 15.34 8.08
N GLY A 124 3.21 14.59 8.42
CA GLY A 124 2.71 14.39 9.78
C GLY A 124 3.16 13.06 10.40
N GLU A 125 3.32 13.05 11.73
CA GLU A 125 3.87 11.91 12.49
C GLU A 125 2.94 10.69 12.58
N GLU A 126 1.64 10.83 12.31
CA GLU A 126 0.69 9.72 12.32
C GLU A 126 0.48 9.19 10.90
N ARG A 127 1.33 8.23 10.51
CA ARG A 127 1.05 7.36 9.36
C ARG A 127 -0.21 6.55 9.66
N PRO A 128 -1.22 6.51 8.78
CA PRO A 128 -2.23 5.46 8.89
C PRO A 128 -1.50 4.11 8.70
N PHE A 129 -1.51 3.28 9.74
CA PHE A 129 -1.01 1.91 9.67
C PHE A 129 -1.81 1.17 8.60
N SER A 130 -1.15 0.55 7.62
CA SER A 130 -1.89 -0.35 6.74
C SER A 130 -2.41 -1.51 7.58
N HIS A 131 -3.63 -1.96 7.31
CA HIS A 131 -4.13 -3.21 7.87
C HIS A 131 -3.76 -4.40 6.97
N ASN A 132 -3.04 -4.15 5.86
CA ASN A 132 -2.70 -5.15 4.86
C ASN A 132 -1.19 -5.36 4.82
N PHE A 133 -0.74 -6.57 5.14
CA PHE A 133 0.68 -6.88 5.30
C PHE A 133 1.14 -7.84 4.20
N PHE A 134 2.29 -7.55 3.62
CA PHE A 134 2.94 -8.41 2.63
C PHE A 134 4.33 -8.81 3.14
N PHE A 135 4.54 -10.09 3.39
CA PHE A 135 5.81 -10.64 3.85
C PHE A 135 6.61 -11.21 2.69
N VAL A 136 7.91 -10.90 2.66
CA VAL A 136 8.84 -11.38 1.63
C VAL A 136 10.21 -11.65 2.25
N PRO A 137 10.93 -12.70 1.84
CA PRO A 137 12.33 -12.87 2.23
C PRO A 137 13.18 -11.67 1.78
N ARG A 138 14.13 -11.23 2.59
CA ARG A 138 14.98 -10.07 2.23
C ARG A 138 15.81 -10.32 0.98
N SER A 139 16.23 -11.56 0.74
CA SER A 139 16.93 -11.98 -0.49
C SER A 139 16.09 -11.75 -1.76
N ASN A 140 14.77 -11.83 -1.65
CA ASN A 140 13.82 -11.64 -2.76
C ASN A 140 13.17 -10.24 -2.77
N PHE A 141 13.50 -9.38 -1.81
CA PHE A 141 12.99 -8.02 -1.74
C PHE A 141 13.59 -7.13 -2.84
N LYS A 142 12.73 -6.31 -3.45
CA LYS A 142 13.12 -5.26 -4.40
C LYS A 142 12.39 -3.97 -4.06
N ILE A 143 13.06 -2.83 -4.22
CA ILE A 143 12.43 -1.51 -4.03
C ILE A 143 11.21 -1.33 -4.97
N SER A 144 11.26 -1.90 -6.18
CA SER A 144 10.13 -1.90 -7.11
C SER A 144 8.91 -2.65 -6.57
N LEU A 145 9.12 -3.79 -5.90
CA LEU A 145 8.08 -4.57 -5.23
C LEU A 145 7.39 -3.74 -4.16
N GLN A 146 8.16 -3.12 -3.25
CA GLN A 146 7.62 -2.25 -2.20
C GLN A 146 6.76 -1.12 -2.78
N ARG A 147 7.22 -0.47 -3.85
CA ARG A 147 6.45 0.60 -4.50
C ARG A 147 5.13 0.09 -5.06
N THR A 148 5.10 -1.09 -5.65
CA THR A 148 3.86 -1.68 -6.20
C THR A 148 2.91 -2.15 -5.09
N LEU A 149 3.43 -2.70 -3.99
CA LEU A 149 2.63 -3.10 -2.84
C LEU A 149 2.04 -1.91 -2.10
N ALA A 150 2.83 -0.85 -1.90
CA ALA A 150 2.33 0.42 -1.36
C ALA A 150 1.16 0.98 -2.19
N ARG A 151 1.24 0.87 -3.53
CA ARG A 151 0.13 1.22 -4.47
C ARG A 151 -1.09 0.30 -4.38
N LYS A 152 -0.94 -0.90 -3.82
CA LYS A 152 -2.06 -1.81 -3.55
C LYS A 152 -2.56 -1.68 -2.11
N GLY A 153 -2.02 -0.73 -1.33
CA GLY A 153 -2.38 -0.52 0.07
C GLY A 153 -1.76 -1.53 1.03
N TYR A 154 -0.66 -2.18 0.67
CA TYR A 154 0.05 -3.15 1.52
C TYR A 154 1.37 -2.60 2.04
N ASP A 155 1.62 -2.79 3.33
CA ASP A 155 2.93 -2.59 3.93
C ASP A 155 3.82 -3.82 3.69
N THR A 156 5.04 -3.58 3.21
CA THR A 156 5.99 -4.65 2.85
C THR A 156 6.95 -4.92 4.00
N TYR A 157 6.95 -6.15 4.50
CA TYR A 157 7.82 -6.63 5.56
C TYR A 157 8.87 -7.58 5.01
N GLN A 158 10.14 -7.19 5.16
CA GLN A 158 11.28 -8.03 4.80
C GLN A 158 11.62 -8.94 5.98
N VAL A 159 11.74 -10.25 5.73
CA VAL A 159 11.94 -11.25 6.77
C VAL A 159 13.22 -12.05 6.51
N GLY A 160 14.12 -12.10 7.49
CA GLY A 160 15.37 -12.87 7.45
C GLY A 160 16.36 -12.40 6.38
N GLU A 161 17.58 -12.95 6.34
CA GLU A 161 18.50 -12.76 5.21
C GLU A 161 18.43 -13.93 4.21
N ASP A 162 18.36 -15.17 4.71
CA ASP A 162 18.33 -16.43 3.93
C ASP A 162 17.54 -17.54 4.66
N ALA A 163 16.41 -17.19 5.26
CA ALA A 163 15.67 -18.12 6.11
C ALA A 163 15.10 -19.30 5.31
N THR A 164 15.42 -20.53 5.73
CA THR A 164 14.64 -21.72 5.38
C THR A 164 13.18 -21.52 5.79
N LEU A 165 12.27 -22.33 5.25
CA LEU A 165 10.83 -22.10 5.32
C LEU A 165 10.33 -21.92 6.76
N ILE A 166 10.73 -22.80 7.68
CA ILE A 166 10.26 -22.74 9.08
C ILE A 166 10.72 -21.46 9.81
N PRO A 167 12.01 -21.08 9.84
CA PRO A 167 12.44 -19.79 10.42
C PRO A 167 11.74 -18.57 9.79
N TYR A 168 11.50 -18.60 8.47
CA TYR A 168 10.76 -17.54 7.78
C TYR A 168 9.32 -17.42 8.32
N LEU A 169 8.60 -18.54 8.41
CA LEU A 169 7.24 -18.58 8.97
C LEU A 169 7.20 -18.18 10.46
N ASN A 170 8.20 -18.56 11.25
CA ASN A 170 8.28 -18.17 12.66
C ASN A 170 8.43 -16.65 12.83
N ALA A 171 9.28 -16.01 12.03
CA ALA A 171 9.44 -14.55 12.09
C ALA A 171 8.17 -13.80 11.66
N ILE A 172 7.41 -14.33 10.71
CA ILE A 172 6.09 -13.79 10.34
C ILE A 172 5.11 -13.93 11.51
N TYR A 173 5.06 -15.09 12.16
CA TYR A 173 4.24 -15.32 13.35
C TYR A 173 4.55 -14.31 14.47
N GLU A 174 5.83 -14.12 14.79
CA GLU A 174 6.26 -13.14 15.80
C GLU A 174 5.88 -11.70 15.43
N CYS A 175 5.89 -11.36 14.13
CA CYS A 175 5.43 -10.07 13.64
C CYS A 175 3.92 -9.91 13.83
N LEU A 176 3.11 -10.88 13.39
CA LEU A 176 1.65 -10.81 13.50
C LEU A 176 1.12 -10.77 14.93
N ILE A 177 1.85 -11.35 15.90
CA ILE A 177 1.51 -11.19 17.34
C ILE A 177 1.63 -9.73 17.77
N LYS A 178 2.65 -9.02 17.29
CA LYS A 178 2.92 -7.62 17.65
C LYS A 178 1.99 -6.63 16.94
N HIS A 179 1.29 -7.09 15.90
CA HIS A 179 0.40 -6.30 15.06
C HIS A 179 -1.03 -6.85 15.09
N PRO A 180 -1.79 -6.64 16.19
CA PRO A 180 -3.19 -7.05 16.30
C PRO A 180 -4.12 -6.34 15.31
N GLU A 181 -3.72 -5.18 14.80
CA GLU A 181 -4.44 -4.39 13.80
C GLU A 181 -4.39 -4.97 12.39
N ALA A 182 -3.49 -5.91 12.09
CA ALA A 182 -3.40 -6.48 10.75
C ALA A 182 -4.69 -7.27 10.41
N GLN A 183 -5.15 -7.15 9.18
CA GLN A 183 -6.38 -7.76 8.66
C GLN A 183 -6.06 -8.71 7.51
N ASN A 184 -5.43 -8.22 6.44
CA ASN A 184 -5.14 -9.01 5.24
C ASN A 184 -3.66 -9.33 5.17
N ILE A 185 -3.31 -10.62 5.20
CA ILE A 185 -1.91 -11.05 5.20
C ILE A 185 -1.61 -11.78 3.90
N ILE A 186 -0.52 -11.40 3.25
CA ILE A 186 0.08 -12.12 2.12
C ILE A 186 1.49 -12.53 2.49
N ILE A 187 1.84 -13.79 2.24
CA ILE A 187 3.18 -14.34 2.38
C ILE A 187 3.64 -14.78 0.99
N SER A 188 4.73 -14.21 0.50
CA SER A 188 5.30 -14.51 -0.82
C SER A 188 6.77 -14.83 -0.66
N GLN A 189 7.13 -16.10 -0.87
CA GLN A 189 8.53 -16.52 -0.78
C GLN A 189 9.36 -15.94 -1.92
N ASN A 190 8.81 -15.84 -3.12
CA ASN A 190 9.54 -15.37 -4.31
C ASN A 190 9.51 -13.84 -4.48
N GLY A 191 8.74 -13.13 -3.66
CA GLY A 191 8.55 -11.67 -3.82
C GLY A 191 7.75 -11.29 -5.07
N GLU A 192 6.96 -12.22 -5.60
CA GLU A 192 6.09 -11.99 -6.76
C GLU A 192 4.78 -11.34 -6.33
N ILE A 193 4.10 -10.70 -7.28
CA ILE A 193 2.75 -10.16 -7.10
C ILE A 193 1.84 -11.01 -7.97
N ILE A 194 0.89 -11.70 -7.35
CA ILE A 194 -0.13 -12.49 -8.04
C ILE A 194 -1.48 -11.87 -7.69
N ASP A 195 -2.10 -11.19 -8.66
CA ASP A 195 -3.28 -10.35 -8.41
C ASP A 195 -4.46 -11.10 -7.78
N ASP A 196 -4.61 -12.40 -8.07
CA ASP A 196 -5.69 -13.26 -7.53
C ASP A 196 -5.63 -13.46 -6.00
N PHE A 197 -4.51 -13.12 -5.37
CA PHE A 197 -4.32 -13.21 -3.92
C PHE A 197 -4.57 -11.88 -3.20
N PHE A 198 -4.91 -10.81 -3.93
CA PHE A 198 -5.22 -9.49 -3.38
C PHE A 198 -6.74 -9.31 -3.27
N GLY A 199 -7.21 -8.82 -2.13
CA GLY A 199 -8.63 -8.61 -1.86
C GLY A 199 -8.91 -8.62 -0.35
N GLU A 200 -10.17 -8.36 0.02
CA GLU A 200 -10.60 -8.55 1.41
C GLU A 200 -10.48 -10.02 1.81
N ALA A 201 -9.91 -10.28 2.98
CA ALA A 201 -9.76 -11.61 3.51
C ALA A 201 -11.13 -12.26 3.72
N GLY A 202 -11.36 -13.32 2.94
CA GLY A 202 -12.52 -14.18 3.11
C GLY A 202 -12.37 -15.14 4.31
N ALA A 203 -13.32 -16.06 4.42
CA ALA A 203 -13.32 -17.11 5.43
C ALA A 203 -12.30 -18.25 5.18
N CYS A 204 -11.59 -18.20 4.05
CA CYS A 204 -10.66 -19.22 3.59
C CYS A 204 -9.25 -18.66 3.34
N LEU A 205 -8.23 -19.50 3.52
CA LEU A 205 -6.88 -19.25 3.05
C LEU A 205 -6.81 -19.43 1.53
N LEU A 206 -6.20 -18.49 0.82
CA LEU A 206 -5.82 -18.65 -0.58
C LEU A 206 -4.40 -19.19 -0.64
N ILE A 207 -4.19 -20.32 -1.31
CA ILE A 207 -2.89 -20.99 -1.36
C ILE A 207 -2.53 -21.29 -2.82
N ALA A 208 -1.25 -21.11 -3.17
CA ALA A 208 -0.77 -21.44 -4.51
C ALA A 208 -1.00 -22.90 -4.85
N ASN A 209 -1.54 -23.13 -6.04
CA ASN A 209 -1.81 -24.44 -6.59
C ASN A 209 -0.59 -24.99 -7.34
N ASN A 210 -0.15 -26.20 -6.99
CA ASN A 210 0.81 -26.97 -7.76
C ASN A 210 0.23 -28.34 -8.11
N ASN A 211 -0.46 -28.44 -9.25
CA ASN A 211 -1.12 -29.67 -9.73
C ASN A 211 -2.09 -30.30 -8.72
N GLY A 212 -2.88 -29.47 -8.03
CA GLY A 212 -3.85 -29.90 -7.02
C GLY A 212 -3.28 -30.00 -5.60
N VAL A 213 -1.99 -29.69 -5.41
CA VAL A 213 -1.31 -29.74 -4.12
C VAL A 213 -1.04 -28.31 -3.62
N PRO A 214 -1.41 -27.95 -2.37
CA PRO A 214 -1.12 -26.64 -1.81
C PRO A 214 0.38 -26.41 -1.62
N ARG A 215 0.88 -25.22 -2.00
CA ARG A 215 2.25 -24.78 -1.70
C ARG A 215 2.29 -23.42 -1.00
N LEU A 216 3.12 -23.30 0.04
CA LEU A 216 3.33 -22.05 0.77
C LEU A 216 4.31 -21.08 0.11
N ASN A 217 4.67 -21.27 -1.17
CA ASN A 217 5.43 -20.26 -1.91
C ASN A 217 4.63 -18.96 -2.06
N TYR A 218 3.30 -19.07 -2.07
CA TYR A 218 2.37 -17.95 -2.01
C TYR A 218 1.12 -18.31 -1.22
N LEU A 219 0.78 -17.48 -0.23
CA LEU A 219 -0.53 -17.58 0.43
C LEU A 219 -1.08 -16.22 0.84
N ALA A 220 -2.40 -16.16 0.96
CA ALA A 220 -3.12 -15.01 1.50
C ALA A 220 -4.25 -15.45 2.43
N GLY A 221 -4.62 -14.59 3.39
CA GLY A 221 -5.75 -14.84 4.27
C GLY A 221 -5.92 -13.78 5.34
N SER A 222 -6.96 -13.92 6.16
CA SER A 222 -7.15 -13.05 7.32
C SER A 222 -6.04 -13.27 8.34
N ARG A 223 -5.74 -12.25 9.15
CA ARG A 223 -4.77 -12.38 10.26
C ARG A 223 -5.08 -13.58 11.16
N ASP A 224 -6.34 -13.81 11.49
CA ASP A 224 -6.74 -14.88 12.39
C ASP A 224 -6.48 -16.26 11.77
N LEU A 225 -6.86 -16.45 10.51
CA LEU A 225 -6.56 -17.68 9.76
C LEU A 225 -5.06 -17.89 9.59
N MET A 226 -4.33 -16.80 9.33
CA MET A 226 -2.88 -16.83 9.16
C MET A 226 -2.18 -17.24 10.46
N LEU A 227 -2.58 -16.68 11.60
CA LEU A 227 -2.05 -17.07 12.89
C LEU A 227 -2.38 -18.51 13.24
N GLU A 228 -3.61 -18.96 12.99
CA GLU A 228 -4.01 -20.36 13.21
C GLU A 228 -3.14 -21.32 12.39
N LEU A 229 -2.91 -21.02 11.11
CA LEU A 229 -2.05 -21.80 10.23
C LEU A 229 -0.60 -21.82 10.72
N LEU A 230 -0.02 -20.65 11.02
CA LEU A 230 1.36 -20.54 11.48
C LEU A 230 1.58 -21.29 12.80
N ILE A 231 0.65 -21.16 13.76
CA ILE A 231 0.70 -21.91 15.02
C ILE A 231 0.64 -23.41 14.75
N ALA A 232 -0.24 -23.87 13.86
CA ALA A 232 -0.37 -25.28 13.53
C ALA A 232 0.91 -25.84 12.90
N ILE A 233 1.50 -25.14 11.94
CA ILE A 233 2.75 -25.53 11.26
C ILE A 233 3.92 -25.56 12.25
N LEU A 234 4.14 -24.48 13.00
CA LEU A 234 5.27 -24.38 13.93
C LEU A 234 5.16 -25.42 15.05
N SER A 235 3.96 -25.66 15.56
CA SER A 235 3.72 -26.69 16.57
C SER A 235 3.97 -28.10 16.04
N GLU A 236 3.54 -28.38 14.80
CA GLU A 236 3.74 -29.68 14.17
C GLU A 236 5.21 -29.92 13.80
N ASN A 237 5.93 -28.87 13.36
CA ASN A 237 7.36 -28.92 13.16
C ASN A 237 8.11 -29.27 14.45
N ASN A 238 7.76 -28.62 15.58
CA ASN A 238 8.38 -28.91 16.87
C ASN A 238 8.17 -30.37 17.29
N LYS A 239 7.00 -30.97 17.04
CA LYS A 239 6.77 -32.39 17.32
C LYS A 239 7.64 -33.29 16.46
N ARG A 240 7.78 -32.97 15.17
CA ARG A 240 8.63 -33.71 14.24
C ARG A 240 10.09 -33.68 14.68
N GLU A 241 10.63 -32.51 15.01
CA GLU A 241 12.01 -32.37 15.48
C GLU A 241 12.30 -33.12 16.78
N LEU A 242 11.29 -33.30 17.63
CA LEU A 242 11.37 -34.06 18.88
C LEU A 242 11.14 -35.56 18.71
N ASN A 243 10.74 -36.04 17.52
CA ASN A 243 10.45 -37.44 17.24
C ASN A 243 11.46 -38.04 16.25
N PRO A 244 12.43 -38.84 16.71
CA PRO A 244 13.46 -39.45 15.84
C PRO A 244 12.89 -40.37 14.74
N GLU A 245 11.68 -40.91 14.94
CA GLU A 245 11.02 -41.81 13.99
C GLU A 245 10.18 -41.06 12.94
N ASP A 246 10.08 -39.73 13.05
CA ASP A 246 9.37 -38.90 12.08
C ASP A 246 10.32 -38.48 10.95
N HIS A 247 10.11 -39.06 9.78
CA HIS A 247 10.95 -38.84 8.61
C HIS A 247 10.33 -37.86 7.59
N ARG A 248 9.20 -37.22 7.93
CA ARG A 248 8.52 -36.29 7.01
C ARG A 248 9.40 -35.08 6.70
N THR A 249 9.42 -34.62 5.45
CA THR A 249 10.05 -33.32 5.11
C THR A 249 9.22 -32.14 5.63
N GLU A 250 9.77 -30.92 5.56
CA GLU A 250 9.02 -29.72 5.96
C GLU A 250 7.79 -29.55 5.08
N GLU A 251 7.95 -29.77 3.78
CA GLU A 251 6.89 -29.70 2.79
C GLU A 251 5.79 -30.73 3.05
N GLU A 252 6.14 -31.98 3.31
CA GLU A 252 5.17 -33.06 3.59
C GLU A 252 4.37 -32.76 4.87
N MET A 253 5.03 -32.28 5.92
CA MET A 253 4.37 -31.90 7.16
C MET A 253 3.41 -30.72 6.94
N ILE A 254 3.85 -29.69 6.22
CA ILE A 254 3.04 -28.52 5.92
C ILE A 254 1.83 -28.87 5.07
N GLU A 255 2.03 -29.65 4.00
CA GLU A 255 0.95 -30.14 3.14
C GLU A 255 -0.10 -30.90 3.97
N GLN A 256 0.34 -31.78 4.87
CA GLN A 256 -0.56 -32.50 5.75
C GLN A 256 -1.31 -31.57 6.71
N VAL A 257 -0.64 -30.55 7.29
CA VAL A 257 -1.32 -29.56 8.15
C VAL A 257 -2.42 -28.85 7.38
N ILE A 258 -2.15 -28.39 6.15
CA ILE A 258 -3.12 -27.69 5.31
C ILE A 258 -4.28 -28.63 4.94
N THR A 259 -3.97 -29.77 4.33
CA THR A 259 -4.98 -30.69 3.78
C THR A 259 -5.85 -31.35 4.85
N VAL A 260 -5.35 -31.52 6.08
CA VAL A 260 -6.11 -32.15 7.17
C VAL A 260 -6.79 -31.12 8.06
N ARG A 261 -6.08 -30.08 8.53
CA ARG A 261 -6.64 -29.13 9.51
C ARG A 261 -7.42 -27.99 8.87
N PHE A 262 -7.14 -27.68 7.60
CA PHE A 262 -7.77 -26.59 6.87
C PHE A 262 -8.60 -27.08 5.67
N ALA A 263 -8.93 -28.38 5.58
CA ALA A 263 -9.60 -29.01 4.43
C ALA A 263 -10.76 -28.20 3.82
N ASP A 264 -11.63 -27.63 4.67
CA ASP A 264 -12.81 -26.84 4.25
C ASP A 264 -12.60 -25.32 4.33
N ARG A 265 -11.36 -24.89 4.58
CA ARG A 265 -10.96 -23.51 4.88
C ARG A 265 -9.74 -23.05 4.07
N TYR A 266 -9.42 -23.74 2.99
CA TYR A 266 -8.47 -23.26 1.98
C TYR A 266 -9.03 -23.40 0.56
N GLU A 267 -8.60 -22.50 -0.31
CA GLU A 267 -8.82 -22.57 -1.75
C GLU A 267 -7.47 -22.56 -2.46
N LEU A 268 -7.35 -23.36 -3.52
CA LEU A 268 -6.20 -23.34 -4.40
C LEU A 268 -6.41 -22.28 -5.50
N LYS A 269 -5.40 -21.43 -5.71
CA LYS A 269 -5.34 -20.46 -6.81
C LYS A 269 -4.16 -20.76 -7.71
#